data_AF-A0A354GHL4-F1
#
_entry.id   AF-A0A354GHL4-F1
#
_cell.length_a   1.000
_cell.length_b   1.000
_cell.length_c   1.000
_cell.angle_alpha   90.00
_cell.angle_beta   90.00
_cell.angle_gamma   90.00
#
_symmetry.space_group_name_H-M   'P 1'
#
loop_
_entity.id
_entity.type
_entity.pdbx_description
1 polymer ?
#
loop_
_entity_poly.entity_id
_entity_poly.type
_entity_poly.pdbx_seq_one_letter_code
_entity_poly.pdbx_strand_id
1 'polypeptide(L)'
;MISDLSFVDNFNVQKLASGEDLIKKAKELQPDLKVIVFSIEDKPYRIQHLCKELSVDAYVWKSIHGQKDLKRAIKAVNENNFFITPKLAHSLRTIETFEITEYDVSLLKYLADGMDQREISKEFKDKKMKPSSVSSVEKRLKILKENFNANNPTQLVAITKDFGLI
;
A
#
# COMPACT_ATOMS: atom_id res chain seq x y z
N MET A 1 -20.57 -7.81 -3.54
CA MET A 1 -20.58 -6.59 -2.69
C MET A 1 -19.72 -5.52 -3.33
N ILE A 2 -20.12 -4.25 -3.24
CA ILE A 2 -19.30 -3.09 -3.63
C ILE A 2 -19.12 -2.22 -2.39
N SER A 3 -17.90 -1.87 -2.01
CA SER A 3 -17.61 -1.10 -0.78
C SER A 3 -16.67 0.07 -1.03
N ASP A 4 -16.92 1.18 -0.34
CA ASP A 4 -15.87 2.18 -0.05
C ASP A 4 -14.89 1.62 0.99
N LEU A 5 -13.69 2.18 1.08
CA LEU A 5 -12.75 1.97 2.19
C LEU A 5 -13.01 2.93 3.35
N SER A 6 -13.44 4.15 3.04
CA SER A 6 -13.64 5.21 4.04
C SER A 6 -15.10 5.30 4.43
N PHE A 7 -15.38 5.19 5.73
CA PHE A 7 -16.68 5.50 6.30
C PHE A 7 -16.65 6.91 6.89
N VAL A 8 -17.77 7.61 6.79
CA VAL A 8 -17.94 8.92 7.43
C VAL A 8 -18.27 8.67 8.89
N ASP A 9 -17.60 9.40 9.79
CA ASP A 9 -17.89 9.36 11.22
C ASP A 9 -19.37 9.60 11.47
N ASN A 10 -19.96 8.71 12.26
CA ASN A 10 -21.35 8.78 12.64
C ASN A 10 -21.40 8.95 14.16
N PHE A 11 -22.34 9.76 14.66
CA PHE A 11 -22.51 10.00 16.10
C PHE A 11 -22.85 8.71 16.87
N ASN A 12 -23.35 7.69 16.17
CA ASN A 12 -23.61 6.37 16.73
C ASN A 12 -22.36 5.50 16.67
N VAL A 13 -22.09 4.76 17.74
CA VAL A 13 -20.98 3.79 17.82
C VAL A 13 -21.14 2.74 16.72
N GLN A 14 -20.30 2.80 15.69
CA GLN A 14 -20.25 1.80 14.64
C GLN A 14 -19.43 0.60 15.09
N LYS A 15 -19.94 -0.62 14.86
CA LYS A 15 -19.19 -1.86 15.16
C LYS A 15 -18.02 -2.09 14.18
N LEU A 16 -18.08 -1.49 13.00
CA LEU A 16 -17.06 -1.57 11.96
C LEU A 16 -16.58 -0.15 11.68
N ALA A 17 -15.27 0.07 11.78
CA ALA A 17 -14.70 1.41 11.66
C ALA A 17 -14.37 1.78 10.20
N SER A 18 -14.22 0.77 9.33
CA SER A 18 -13.78 0.97 7.96
C SER A 18 -14.39 -0.03 6.97
N GLY A 19 -14.27 0.29 5.68
CA GLY A 19 -14.58 -0.63 4.60
C GLY A 19 -13.71 -1.88 4.61
N GLU A 20 -12.47 -1.78 5.10
CA GLU A 20 -11.59 -2.93 5.27
C GLU A 20 -12.14 -3.90 6.31
N ASP A 21 -12.61 -3.38 7.45
CA ASP A 21 -13.23 -4.20 8.50
C ASP A 21 -14.51 -4.85 8.00
N LEU A 22 -15.32 -4.11 7.22
CA LEU A 22 -16.53 -4.64 6.59
C LEU A 22 -16.19 -5.79 5.64
N ILE A 23 -15.18 -5.62 4.78
CA ILE A 23 -14.79 -6.66 3.83
C ILE A 23 -14.28 -7.92 4.56
N LYS A 24 -13.44 -7.75 5.58
CA LYS A 24 -12.94 -8.87 6.41
C LYS A 24 -14.11 -9.63 7.05
N LYS A 25 -15.01 -8.92 7.75
CA LYS A 25 -16.17 -9.55 8.39
C LYS A 25 -17.14 -10.18 7.39
N ALA A 26 -17.36 -9.56 6.24
CA ALA A 26 -18.23 -10.13 5.21
C ALA A 26 -17.65 -11.44 4.64
N LYS A 27 -16.33 -11.51 4.41
CA LYS A 27 -15.67 -12.74 3.94
C LYS A 27 -15.55 -13.82 5.01
N GLU A 28 -15.42 -13.47 6.30
CA GLU A 28 -15.54 -14.45 7.39
C GLU A 28 -16.90 -15.16 7.37
N LEU A 29 -17.98 -14.43 7.09
CA LEU A 29 -19.34 -14.97 7.02
C LEU A 29 -19.64 -15.68 5.69
N GLN A 30 -19.08 -15.18 4.58
CA GLN A 30 -19.26 -15.72 3.24
C GLN A 30 -17.93 -15.67 2.47
N PRO A 31 -17.10 -16.73 2.55
CA PRO A 31 -15.76 -16.74 1.94
C PRO A 31 -15.74 -16.47 0.44
N ASP A 32 -16.73 -17.01 -0.28
CA ASP A 32 -16.88 -16.88 -1.74
C ASP A 32 -17.51 -15.55 -2.17
N LEU A 33 -17.78 -14.64 -1.22
CA LEU A 33 -18.36 -13.35 -1.54
C LEU A 33 -17.42 -12.58 -2.47
N LYS A 34 -17.95 -12.26 -3.65
CA LYS A 34 -17.30 -11.39 -4.63
C LYS A 34 -17.26 -9.95 -4.13
N VAL A 35 -16.08 -9.35 -4.08
CA VAL A 35 -15.87 -8.00 -3.53
C VAL A 35 -15.24 -7.08 -4.56
N ILE A 36 -15.89 -5.93 -4.78
CA ILE A 36 -15.34 -4.81 -5.54
C ILE A 36 -15.08 -3.66 -4.57
N VAL A 37 -13.82 -3.24 -4.44
CA VAL A 37 -13.46 -2.01 -3.74
C VAL A 37 -13.61 -0.85 -4.70
N PHE A 38 -14.32 0.19 -4.28
CA PHE A 38 -14.47 1.44 -5.02
C PHE A 38 -13.98 2.58 -4.13
N SER A 39 -12.76 3.08 -4.35
CA SER A 39 -12.08 3.99 -3.42
C SER A 39 -11.33 5.11 -4.13
N ILE A 40 -11.15 6.25 -3.45
CA ILE A 40 -10.30 7.36 -3.92
C ILE A 40 -8.80 7.07 -3.75
N GLU A 41 -8.44 6.08 -2.95
CA GLU A 41 -7.04 5.69 -2.72
C GLU A 41 -6.40 5.23 -4.03
N ASP A 42 -5.29 5.88 -4.39
CA ASP A 42 -4.52 5.67 -5.62
C ASP A 42 -3.08 5.24 -5.36
N LYS A 43 -2.67 5.12 -4.10
CA LYS A 43 -1.33 4.68 -3.72
C LYS A 43 -1.13 3.21 -4.06
N PRO A 44 -0.22 2.85 -4.98
CA PRO A 44 -0.20 1.48 -5.48
C PRO A 44 0.21 0.45 -4.42
N TYR A 45 1.15 0.74 -3.52
CA TYR A 45 1.48 -0.21 -2.43
C TYR A 45 0.29 -0.48 -1.51
N ARG A 46 -0.46 0.56 -1.13
CA ARG A 46 -1.67 0.40 -0.32
C ARG A 46 -2.70 -0.46 -1.07
N ILE A 47 -2.88 -0.22 -2.36
CA ILE A 47 -3.79 -0.98 -3.21
C ILE A 47 -3.35 -2.44 -3.33
N GLN A 48 -2.06 -2.71 -3.56
CA GLN A 48 -1.52 -4.06 -3.66
C GLN A 48 -1.75 -4.83 -2.36
N HIS A 49 -1.44 -4.19 -1.23
CA HIS A 49 -1.68 -4.74 0.10
C HIS A 49 -3.16 -5.04 0.31
N LEU A 50 -4.06 -4.09 0.02
CA LEU A 50 -5.52 -4.28 0.14
C LEU A 50 -6.00 -5.45 -0.72
N CYS A 51 -5.58 -5.52 -1.98
CA CYS A 51 -5.99 -6.58 -2.88
C CYS A 51 -5.54 -7.96 -2.38
N LYS A 52 -4.32 -8.05 -1.83
CA LYS A 52 -3.75 -9.29 -1.31
C LYS A 52 -4.40 -9.70 0.01
N GLU A 53 -4.42 -8.81 1.00
CA GLU A 53 -4.93 -9.08 2.35
C GLU A 53 -6.43 -9.34 2.37
N LEU A 54 -7.21 -8.56 1.63
CA LEU A 54 -8.67 -8.66 1.63
C LEU A 54 -9.20 -9.65 0.58
N SER A 55 -8.33 -10.23 -0.26
CA SER A 55 -8.70 -11.16 -1.34
C SER A 55 -9.87 -10.64 -2.19
N VAL A 56 -9.75 -9.40 -2.67
CA VAL A 56 -10.80 -8.72 -3.44
C VAL A 56 -10.77 -9.14 -4.90
N ASP A 57 -11.93 -9.13 -5.56
CA ASP A 57 -12.07 -9.51 -6.97
C ASP A 57 -11.93 -8.32 -7.91
N ALA A 58 -12.11 -7.10 -7.41
CA ALA A 58 -11.77 -5.91 -8.17
C ALA A 58 -11.41 -4.69 -7.31
N TYR A 59 -10.57 -3.82 -7.87
CA TYR A 59 -10.26 -2.51 -7.33
C TYR A 59 -10.53 -1.41 -8.37
N VAL A 60 -11.48 -0.53 -8.07
CA VAL A 60 -11.89 0.56 -8.94
C VAL A 60 -11.53 1.89 -8.30
N TRP A 61 -10.75 2.69 -9.01
CA TRP A 61 -10.43 4.05 -8.58
C TRP A 61 -11.60 5.00 -8.80
N LYS A 62 -12.00 5.73 -7.76
CA LYS A 62 -13.01 6.81 -7.77
C LYS A 62 -12.49 8.07 -8.46
N SER A 63 -12.09 7.93 -9.72
CA SER A 63 -11.69 9.03 -10.60
C SER A 63 -12.89 9.55 -11.40
N ILE A 64 -12.65 10.54 -12.26
CA ILE A 64 -13.62 11.02 -13.27
C ILE A 64 -14.18 9.91 -14.17
N HIS A 65 -13.46 8.79 -14.32
CA HIS A 65 -13.89 7.63 -15.10
C HIS A 65 -14.38 6.46 -14.22
N GLY A 66 -14.45 6.65 -12.89
CA GLY A 66 -14.72 5.59 -11.92
C GLY A 66 -16.03 4.85 -12.15
N GLN A 67 -17.10 5.52 -12.59
CA GLN A 67 -18.36 4.85 -12.93
C GLN A 67 -18.25 3.93 -14.15
N LYS A 68 -17.50 4.36 -15.18
CA LYS A 68 -17.26 3.55 -16.38
C LYS A 68 -16.42 2.32 -16.03
N ASP A 69 -15.39 2.50 -15.22
CA ASP A 69 -14.55 1.40 -14.76
C ASP A 69 -15.30 0.47 -13.80
N LEU A 70 -16.20 0.98 -12.95
CA LEU A 70 -17.05 0.16 -12.09
C LEU A 70 -17.95 -0.77 -12.91
N LYS A 71 -18.55 -0.28 -14.00
CA LYS A 71 -19.34 -1.13 -14.92
C LYS A 71 -18.48 -2.26 -15.52
N ARG A 72 -17.24 -1.96 -15.89
CA ARG A 72 -16.29 -2.96 -16.41
C ARG A 72 -15.90 -3.98 -15.33
N ALA A 73 -15.66 -3.51 -14.11
CA ALA A 73 -15.34 -4.35 -12.96
C ALA A 73 -16.45 -5.35 -12.66
N ILE A 74 -17.71 -4.89 -12.61
CA ILE A 74 -18.87 -5.76 -12.38
C ILE A 74 -18.92 -6.88 -13.42
N LYS A 75 -18.73 -6.55 -14.71
CA LYS A 75 -18.72 -7.55 -15.78
C LYS A 75 -17.57 -8.56 -15.60
N ALA A 76 -16.35 -8.07 -15.36
CA ALA A 76 -15.18 -8.92 -15.17
C ALA A 76 -15.34 -9.88 -13.97
N VAL A 77 -15.79 -9.35 -12.82
CA VAL A 77 -15.99 -10.15 -11.60
C VAL A 77 -17.08 -11.20 -11.79
N ASN A 78 -18.14 -10.89 -12.52
CA ASN A 78 -19.18 -11.85 -12.88
C ASN A 78 -18.65 -12.99 -13.77
N GLU A 79 -17.64 -12.72 -14.59
CA GLU A 79 -16.91 -13.71 -15.40
C GLU A 79 -15.75 -14.38 -14.64
N ASN A 80 -15.66 -14.17 -13.31
CA ASN A 80 -14.57 -14.63 -12.44
C ASN A 80 -13.17 -14.10 -12.80
N ASN A 81 -13.11 -12.96 -13.48
CA ASN A 81 -11.86 -12.26 -13.80
C ASN A 81 -11.58 -11.15 -12.79
N PHE A 82 -10.32 -11.04 -12.35
CA PHE A 82 -9.89 -9.91 -11.54
C PHE A 82 -9.89 -8.62 -12.37
N PHE A 83 -10.36 -7.51 -11.78
CA PHE A 83 -10.32 -6.21 -12.43
C PHE A 83 -9.62 -5.16 -11.56
N ILE A 84 -8.75 -4.37 -12.18
CA ILE A 84 -8.24 -3.15 -11.59
C ILE A 84 -8.28 -2.01 -12.60
N THR A 85 -8.58 -0.79 -12.13
CA THR A 85 -8.54 0.41 -12.99
C THR A 85 -7.20 0.45 -13.76
N PRO A 86 -7.20 0.51 -15.11
CA PRO A 86 -6.00 0.33 -15.91
C PRO A 86 -4.84 1.27 -15.57
N LYS A 87 -5.14 2.52 -15.17
CA LYS A 87 -4.13 3.50 -14.77
C LYS A 87 -3.35 3.03 -13.54
N LEU A 88 -4.04 2.45 -12.54
CA LEU A 88 -3.41 1.88 -11.34
C LEU A 88 -2.64 0.60 -11.67
N ALA A 89 -3.17 -0.23 -12.57
CA ALA A 89 -2.50 -1.45 -13.01
C ALA A 89 -1.11 -1.17 -13.59
N HIS A 90 -0.95 -0.05 -14.31
CA HIS A 90 0.35 0.37 -14.83
C HIS A 90 1.33 0.74 -13.72
N SER A 91 0.90 1.55 -12.75
CA SER A 91 1.72 1.95 -11.60
C SER A 91 2.12 0.75 -10.73
N LEU A 92 1.23 -0.22 -10.54
CA LEU A 92 1.52 -1.46 -9.82
C LEU A 92 2.61 -2.30 -10.51
N ARG A 93 2.56 -2.42 -11.84
CA ARG A 93 3.63 -3.10 -12.60
C ARG A 93 4.98 -2.42 -12.45
N THR A 94 5.03 -1.09 -12.38
CA THR A 94 6.27 -0.36 -12.13
C THR A 94 6.81 -0.62 -10.72
N ILE A 95 5.94 -0.78 -9.72
CA ILE A 95 6.34 -1.10 -8.35
C ILE A 95 6.81 -2.55 -8.20
N GLU A 96 6.22 -3.50 -8.92
CA GLU A 96 6.75 -4.88 -8.96
C GLU A 96 8.20 -4.93 -9.47
N THR A 97 8.66 -3.92 -10.23
CA THR A 97 10.07 -3.80 -10.62
C THR A 97 10.95 -3.10 -9.58
N PHE A 98 10.35 -2.44 -8.57
CA PHE A 98 11.08 -1.84 -7.46
C PHE A 98 11.29 -2.87 -6.35
N GLU A 99 12.43 -3.54 -6.40
CA GLU A 99 12.82 -4.54 -5.40
C GLU A 99 13.33 -3.86 -4.12
N ILE A 100 12.73 -4.23 -2.98
CA ILE A 100 13.21 -3.89 -1.64
C ILE A 100 14.34 -4.84 -1.29
N THR A 101 15.52 -4.28 -1.10
CA THR A 101 16.73 -5.05 -0.78
C THR A 101 16.94 -5.15 0.75
N GLU A 102 17.81 -6.05 1.20
CA GLU A 102 18.22 -6.12 2.62
C GLU A 102 18.84 -4.80 3.12
N TYR A 103 19.48 -4.05 2.21
CA TYR A 103 19.99 -2.71 2.49
C TYR A 103 18.86 -1.76 2.88
N ASP A 104 17.74 -1.81 2.16
CA ASP A 104 16.59 -0.96 2.43
C ASP A 104 15.90 -1.31 3.73
N VAL A 105 15.74 -2.61 3.99
CA VAL A 105 15.18 -3.10 5.27
C VAL A 105 16.03 -2.60 6.43
N SER A 106 17.36 -2.68 6.30
CA SER A 106 18.28 -2.19 7.33
C SER A 106 18.18 -0.68 7.52
N LEU A 107 18.12 0.07 6.41
CA LEU A 107 17.95 1.53 6.41
C LEU A 107 16.65 1.94 7.11
N LEU A 108 15.54 1.27 6.78
CA LEU A 108 14.23 1.52 7.37
C LEU A 108 14.18 1.15 8.86
N LYS A 109 14.85 0.08 9.28
CA LYS A 109 14.97 -0.29 10.70
C LYS A 109 15.71 0.76 11.52
N TYR A 110 16.86 1.23 11.06
CA TYR A 110 17.59 2.28 11.78
C TYR A 110 16.82 3.61 11.83
N LEU A 111 16.09 3.95 10.76
CA LEU A 111 15.17 5.09 10.80
C LEU A 111 14.06 4.89 11.83
N ALA A 112 13.53 3.67 11.98
CA ALA A 112 12.53 3.34 12.98
C ALA A 112 13.08 3.37 14.41
N ASP A 113 14.37 3.08 14.58
CA ASP A 113 15.11 3.20 15.85
C ASP A 113 15.46 4.66 16.20
N GLY A 114 15.13 5.61 15.32
CA GLY A 114 15.32 7.05 15.54
C GLY A 114 16.66 7.61 15.08
N MET A 115 17.47 6.82 14.37
CA MET A 115 18.76 7.28 13.85
C MET A 115 18.60 8.28 12.71
N ASP A 116 19.48 9.28 12.69
CA ASP A 116 19.59 10.21 11.56
C ASP A 116 20.43 9.65 10.41
N GLN A 117 20.44 10.33 9.27
CA GLN A 117 21.14 9.86 8.06
C GLN A 117 22.66 9.78 8.22
N ARG A 118 23.25 10.59 9.10
CA ARG A 118 24.69 10.58 9.39
C ARG A 118 25.04 9.40 10.29
N GLU A 119 24.22 9.14 11.29
CA GLU A 119 24.33 7.97 12.16
C GLU A 119 24.20 6.68 11.36
N ILE A 120 23.20 6.58 10.50
CA ILE A 120 23.01 5.43 9.59
C ILE A 120 24.20 5.24 8.65
N SER A 121 24.72 6.34 8.08
CA SER A 121 25.93 6.28 7.25
C SER A 121 27.13 5.71 8.02
N LYS A 122 27.27 6.04 9.30
CA LYS A 122 28.31 5.50 10.17
C LYS A 122 28.09 4.00 10.43
N GLU A 123 26.89 3.61 10.82
CA GLU A 123 26.53 2.19 11.05
C GLU A 123 26.77 1.32 9.82
N PHE A 124 26.40 1.81 8.62
CA PHE A 124 26.66 1.08 7.39
C PHE A 124 28.16 0.95 7.07
N LYS A 125 28.99 1.95 7.39
CA LYS A 125 30.45 1.81 7.27
C LYS A 125 30.99 0.76 8.22
N ASP A 126 30.57 0.80 9.48
CA ASP A 126 31.03 -0.11 10.52
C ASP A 126 30.63 -1.56 10.21
N LYS A 127 29.43 -1.76 9.68
CA LYS A 127 28.93 -3.07 9.19
C LYS A 127 29.41 -3.44 7.78
N LYS A 128 30.30 -2.64 7.17
CA LYS A 128 30.82 -2.80 5.80
C LYS A 128 29.74 -2.94 4.71
N MET A 129 28.54 -2.43 4.98
CA MET A 129 27.42 -2.39 4.05
C MET A 129 27.64 -1.24 3.06
N LYS A 130 27.41 -1.47 1.76
CA LYS A 130 27.62 -0.47 0.70
C LYS A 130 26.35 -0.26 -0.12
N PRO A 131 26.10 0.96 -0.62
CA PRO A 131 26.88 2.19 -0.39
C PRO A 131 26.65 2.77 1.02
N SER A 132 27.61 3.49 1.60
CA SER A 132 27.53 3.95 3.01
C SER A 132 27.86 5.42 3.23
N SER A 133 27.98 6.23 2.19
CA SER A 133 28.09 7.69 2.35
C SER A 133 26.73 8.30 2.73
N VAL A 134 26.75 9.44 3.42
CA VAL A 134 25.54 10.19 3.77
C VAL A 134 24.70 10.50 2.54
N SER A 135 25.32 10.95 1.45
CA SER A 135 24.63 11.26 0.19
C SER A 135 24.02 10.04 -0.49
N SER A 136 24.63 8.85 -0.36
CA SER A 136 24.04 7.61 -0.87
C SER A 136 22.84 7.18 -0.04
N VAL A 137 22.92 7.31 1.29
CA VAL A 137 21.79 7.07 2.21
C VAL A 137 20.63 8.02 1.89
N GLU A 138 20.89 9.32 1.75
CA GLU A 138 19.91 10.34 1.37
C GLU A 138 19.21 10.03 0.05
N LYS A 139 19.99 9.69 -0.99
CA LYS A 139 19.44 9.33 -2.30
C LYS A 139 18.55 8.09 -2.21
N ARG A 140 18.98 7.05 -1.50
CA ARG A 140 18.18 5.83 -1.34
C ARG A 140 16.92 6.10 -0.53
N LEU A 141 17.02 6.87 0.55
CA LEU A 141 15.87 7.29 1.35
C LEU A 141 14.87 8.12 0.53
N LYS A 142 15.34 9.00 -0.36
CA LYS A 142 14.46 9.73 -1.28
C LYS A 142 13.69 8.79 -2.19
N ILE A 143 14.36 7.82 -2.80
CA ILE A 143 13.73 6.80 -3.65
C ILE A 143 12.71 5.98 -2.86
N LEU A 144 13.03 5.56 -1.63
CA LEU A 144 12.09 4.84 -0.77
C LEU A 144 10.87 5.71 -0.46
N LYS A 145 11.06 6.98 -0.09
CA LYS A 145 9.94 7.91 0.12
C LYS A 145 9.06 8.06 -1.12
N GLU A 146 9.65 8.19 -2.30
CA GLU A 146 8.88 8.31 -3.56
C GLU A 146 8.09 7.04 -3.87
N ASN A 147 8.71 5.86 -3.71
CA ASN A 147 8.05 4.58 -3.96
C ASN A 147 6.91 4.34 -2.97
N PHE A 148 7.15 4.51 -1.67
CA PHE A 148 6.12 4.37 -0.64
C PHE A 148 5.18 5.58 -0.54
N ASN A 149 5.38 6.60 -1.40
CA ASN A 149 4.65 7.86 -1.42
C ASN A 149 4.55 8.54 -0.03
N ALA A 150 5.68 8.52 0.70
CA ALA A 150 5.81 9.10 2.02
C ALA A 150 6.36 10.53 1.94
N ASN A 151 5.68 11.46 2.62
CA ASN A 151 6.06 12.87 2.65
C ASN A 151 7.27 13.13 3.57
N ASN A 152 7.45 12.30 4.60
CA ASN A 152 8.55 12.42 5.56
C ASN A 152 9.02 11.03 6.05
N PRO A 153 10.21 10.94 6.69
CA PRO A 153 10.74 9.67 7.19
C PRO A 153 9.84 8.96 8.21
N THR A 154 9.13 9.70 9.06
CA THR A 154 8.20 9.12 10.03
C THR A 154 7.04 8.41 9.35
N GLN A 155 6.45 9.05 8.33
CA GLN A 155 5.40 8.45 7.51
C GLN A 155 5.91 7.23 6.74
N LEU A 156 7.15 7.29 6.24
CA LEU A 156 7.79 6.15 5.57
C LEU A 156 7.88 4.95 6.51
N VAL A 157 8.40 5.15 7.73
CA VAL A 157 8.52 4.10 8.75
C VAL A 157 7.16 3.49 9.07
N ALA A 158 6.13 4.33 9.30
CA ALA A 158 4.78 3.86 9.60
C ALA A 158 4.22 2.97 8.46
N ILE A 159 4.30 3.44 7.21
CA ILE A 159 3.85 2.68 6.03
C ILE A 159 4.59 1.34 5.92
N THR A 160 5.91 1.33 6.13
CA THR A 160 6.70 0.10 6.00
C THR A 160 6.47 -0.90 7.14
N LYS A 161 6.08 -0.43 8.34
CA LYS A 161 5.61 -1.29 9.44
C LYS A 161 4.24 -1.90 9.13
N ASP A 162 3.32 -1.08 8.65
CA ASP A 162 1.96 -1.54 8.29
C ASP A 162 1.99 -2.62 7.19
N PHE A 163 2.97 -2.56 6.30
CA PHE A 163 3.19 -3.58 5.26
C PHE A 163 4.01 -4.80 5.73
N GLY A 164 4.46 -4.83 6.98
CA GLY A 164 5.26 -5.92 7.55
C GLY A 164 6.67 -6.03 6.94
N LEU A 165 7.21 -4.95 6.37
CA LEU A 165 8.58 -4.92 5.85
C LEU A 165 9.64 -4.80 6.95
N ILE A 166 9.30 -4.07 8.03
CA ILE A 166 10.15 -3.85 9.21
C ILE A 166 9.36 -4.00 10.51
#